data_AF-A0A455UN80-F1
#
_entry.id   AF-A0A455UN80-F1
#
_cell.length_a   1.000
_cell.length_b   1.000
_cell.length_c   1.000
_cell.angle_alpha   90.00
_cell.angle_beta   90.00
_cell.angle_gamma   90.00
#
_symmetry.space_group_name_H-M   'P 1'
#
loop_
_entity.id
_entity.type
_entity.pdbx_description
1 polymer ?
#
loop_
_entity_poly.entity_id
_entity_poly.type
_entity_poly.pdbx_seq_one_letter_code
_entity_poly.pdbx_strand_id
1 'polypeptide(L)' 'MQLLIDAAELEMRRERLAERGYRYPGHQTPWQEIQRSMVEPLDRGMTLEPATKYRDVARRHTPRDNH' A
#
# COMPACT_ATOMS: atom_id res chain seq x y z
N MET A 1 8.84 11.50 19.05
CA MET A 1 10.16 10.85 18.90
C MET A 1 11.02 11.72 18.00
N GLN A 2 12.29 11.96 18.35
CA GLN A 2 13.22 12.75 17.53
C GLN A 2 14.47 11.90 17.24
N LEU A 3 14.96 11.96 16.01
CA LEU A 3 16.19 11.30 15.59
C LEU A 3 17.33 12.33 15.65
N LEU A 4 18.31 12.10 16.52
CA LEU A 4 19.43 13.01 16.78
C LEU A 4 20.58 12.79 15.79
N ILE A 5 20.34 13.17 14.53
CA ILE A 5 21.36 13.30 13.48
C ILE A 5 21.15 14.63 12.77
N ASP A 6 22.18 15.14 12.10
CA ASP A 6 22.01 16.32 11.26
C ASP A 6 21.16 16.02 10.01
N ALA A 7 20.58 17.06 9.44
CA ALA A 7 19.69 16.93 8.28
C ALA A 7 20.43 16.47 7.01
N ALA A 8 21.71 16.78 6.86
CA ALA A 8 22.49 16.41 5.69
C ALA A 8 22.77 14.90 5.67
N GLU A 9 23.09 14.31 6.82
CA GLU A 9 23.24 12.86 7.02
C GLU A 9 21.92 12.14 6.72
N LEU A 10 20.79 12.67 7.19
CA LEU A 10 19.48 12.08 6.90
C LEU A 10 19.17 12.08 5.40
N GLU A 11 19.48 13.18 4.72
CA GLU A 11 19.20 13.32 3.29
C GLU A 11 20.09 12.41 2.45
N MET A 12 21.40 12.37 2.72
CA MET A 12 22.32 11.42 2.09
C MET A 12 21.84 9.96 2.26
N ARG A 13 21.30 9.60 3.44
CA ARG A 13 20.75 8.25 3.66
C ARG A 13 19.48 7.99 2.85
N ARG A 14 18.62 8.99 2.65
CA ARG A 14 17.41 8.89 1.82
C ARG A 14 17.77 8.70 0.36
N GLU A 15 18.72 9.46 -0.16
CA GLU A 15 19.23 9.31 -1.53
C GLU A 15 19.77 7.90 -1.76
N ARG A 16 20.66 7.45 -0.86
CA ARG A 16 21.23 6.10 -0.91
C ARG A 16 20.17 4.99 -0.80
N LEU A 17 19.10 5.23 -0.04
CA LEU A 17 17.98 4.29 0.07
C LEU A 17 17.10 4.30 -1.18
N ALA A 18 16.86 5.46 -1.79
CA ALA A 18 16.11 5.58 -3.03
C ALA A 18 16.80 4.83 -4.18
N GLU A 19 18.14 4.88 -4.24
CA GLU A 19 18.94 4.12 -5.21
C GLU A 19 18.89 2.60 -4.98
N ARG A 20 18.95 2.17 -3.72
CA ARG A 20 19.04 0.74 -3.37
C ARG A 20 17.68 0.06 -3.23
N GLY A 21 16.64 0.82 -2.90
CA GLY A 21 15.38 0.30 -2.37
C GLY A 21 15.58 -0.46 -1.05
N TYR A 22 14.50 -1.02 -0.52
CA TYR A 22 14.62 -2.00 0.55
C TYR A 22 14.65 -3.42 -0.04
N ARG A 23 15.26 -4.34 0.70
CA ARG A 23 15.31 -5.76 0.31
C ARG A 23 14.02 -6.45 0.74
N TYR A 24 13.21 -6.85 -0.22
CA TYR A 24 12.03 -7.69 0.01
C TYR A 24 12.05 -8.88 -0.95
N PRO A 25 11.58 -10.07 -0.52
CA PRO A 25 11.34 -11.16 -1.45
C PRO A 25 10.26 -10.74 -2.46
N GLY A 26 10.37 -11.23 -3.69
CA GLY A 26 9.33 -11.05 -4.71
C GLY A 26 7.98 -11.66 -4.28
N HIS A 27 6.94 -11.42 -5.08
CA HIS A 27 5.63 -12.03 -4.86
C HIS A 27 5.72 -13.55 -5.02
N GLN A 28 5.18 -14.29 -4.06
CA GLN A 28 5.09 -15.75 -4.10
C GLN A 28 3.68 -16.22 -4.44
N THR A 29 2.67 -15.36 -4.27
CA THR A 29 1.28 -15.66 -4.60
C THR A 29 0.62 -14.44 -5.24
N PRO A 30 -0.43 -14.65 -6.06
CA PRO A 30 -1.22 -13.55 -6.61
C PRO A 30 -1.82 -12.64 -5.53
N TRP A 31 -2.20 -13.21 -4.37
CA TRP A 31 -2.74 -12.41 -3.27
C TRP A 31 -1.70 -11.46 -2.66
N GLN A 32 -0.43 -11.87 -2.57
CA GLN A 32 0.64 -10.99 -2.09
C GLN A 32 0.85 -9.81 -3.04
N GLU A 33 0.76 -10.03 -4.35
CA GLU A 33 0.86 -8.96 -5.34
C GLU A 33 -0.28 -7.94 -5.19
N ILE A 34 -1.52 -8.42 -5.12
CA ILE A 34 -2.71 -7.58 -4.90
C ILE A 34 -2.56 -6.78 -3.61
N GLN A 35 -2.17 -7.44 -2.51
CA GLN A 35 -2.03 -6.79 -1.22
C GLN A 35 -0.96 -5.69 -1.23
N ARG A 36 0.25 -5.99 -1.74
CA ARG A 36 1.37 -5.04 -1.75
C ARG A 36 1.16 -3.85 -2.67
N SER A 37 0.37 -4.03 -3.73
CA SER A 37 0.08 -2.96 -4.69
C SER A 37 -1.08 -2.06 -4.29
N MET A 38 -1.96 -2.49 -3.37
CA MET A 38 -3.24 -1.81 -3.12
C MET A 38 -3.52 -1.43 -1.66
N VAL A 39 -2.78 -1.95 -0.69
CA VAL A 39 -3.04 -1.66 0.73
C VAL A 39 -2.47 -0.30 1.14
N GLU A 40 -3.28 0.46 1.88
CA GLU A 40 -2.85 1.73 2.47
C GLU A 40 -1.90 1.53 3.67
N PRO A 41 -1.09 2.54 4.02
CA PRO A 41 -0.28 2.52 5.25
C PRO A 41 -1.13 2.33 6.53
N LEU A 42 -0.46 1.93 7.62
CA LEU A 42 -1.12 1.60 8.89
C LEU A 42 -1.91 2.76 9.52
N ASP A 43 -1.39 3.98 9.42
CA ASP A 43 -2.08 5.19 9.91
C ASP A 43 -3.37 5.50 9.15
N ARG A 44 -3.55 4.89 7.96
CA ARG A 44 -4.76 4.94 7.13
C ARG A 44 -5.60 3.66 7.19
N GLY A 45 -5.30 2.77 8.13
CA GLY A 45 -6.16 1.62 8.46
C GLY A 45 -5.84 0.31 7.73
N MET A 46 -4.77 0.24 6.92
CA MET A 46 -4.35 -0.98 6.20
C MET A 46 -5.44 -1.63 5.33
N THR A 47 -6.39 -0.86 4.83
CA THR A 47 -7.41 -1.34 3.90
C THR A 47 -6.87 -1.38 2.47
N LEU A 48 -7.53 -2.15 1.60
CA LEU A 48 -7.34 -2.00 0.15
C LEU A 48 -7.88 -0.61 -0.23
N GLU A 49 -7.01 0.30 -0.66
CA GLU A 49 -7.34 1.70 -0.97
C GLU A 49 -8.60 1.84 -1.85
N PRO A 50 -8.77 1.05 -2.94
CA PRO A 50 -9.94 1.19 -3.80
C PRO A 50 -11.25 0.73 -3.15
N ALA A 51 -11.19 -0.09 -2.09
CA ALA A 51 -12.38 -0.69 -1.49
C ALA A 51 -13.37 0.36 -0.97
N THR A 52 -12.87 1.50 -0.50
CA THR A 52 -13.70 2.59 0.02
C THR A 52 -14.61 3.23 -1.05
N LYS A 53 -14.28 3.07 -2.34
CA LYS A 53 -15.10 3.53 -3.48
C LYS A 53 -16.35 2.67 -3.70
N TYR A 54 -16.34 1.42 -3.24
CA TYR A 54 -17.41 0.45 -3.45
C TYR A 54 -18.24 0.27 -2.18
N ARG A 55 -19.30 1.08 -2.05
CA ARG A 55 -20.22 1.05 -0.90
C ARG A 55 -21.66 1.01 -1.37
N ASP A 56 -22.53 0.43 -0.55
CA ASP A 56 -23.97 0.33 -0.82
C ASP A 56 -24.30 -0.36 -2.17
N VAL A 57 -23.51 -1.38 -2.51
CA VAL A 57 -23.54 -2.03 -3.83
C VAL A 57 -24.89 -2.66 -4.15
N ALA A 58 -25.58 -3.23 -3.16
CA ALA A 58 -26.88 -3.88 -3.34
C ALA A 58 -28.01 -2.90 -3.69
N ARG A 59 -27.93 -1.64 -3.25
CA ARG A 59 -28.92 -0.61 -3.60
C ARG A 59 -28.61 0.08 -4.93
N ARG A 60 -27.32 0.13 -5.31
CA ARG A 60 -26.86 0.83 -6.52
C ARG A 60 -26.85 -0.05 -7.77
N HIS A 61 -26.71 -1.36 -7.60
CA HIS A 61 -26.57 -2.29 -8.69
C HIS A 61 -27.40 -3.54 -8.42
N THR A 62 -28.26 -3.89 -9.37
CA THR A 62 -28.86 -5.22 -9.42
C THR A 62 -27.88 -6.14 -10.15
N PRO A 63 -27.36 -7.21 -9.52
CA PRO A 63 -26.55 -8.19 -10.21
C PRO A 63 -27.32 -8.79 -11.39
N ARG A 64 -26.59 -9.14 -12.46
CA ARG A 64 -27.21 -9.81 -13.60
C ARG A 64 -27.71 -11.18 -13.18
N ASP A 65 -28.87 -11.57 -13.72
CA ASP A 65 -29.30 -12.96 -13.67
C ASP A 65 -28.28 -13.83 -14.42
N ASN A 66 -27.95 -14.97 -13.83
CA ASN A 66 -26.90 -15.88 -14.26
C ASN A 66 -27.43 -17.26 -14.67
N HIS A 67 -28.75 -17.42 -14.78
CA HIS A 67 -29.43 -18.65 -15.17
C HIS A 67 -30.43 -18.45 -16.31
#